data_AF-A0A7G8J513-F1
#
_entry.id   AF-A0A7G8J513-F1
#
_cell.length_a   1.000
_cell.length_b   1.000
_cell.length_c   1.000
_cell.angle_alpha   90.00
_cell.angle_beta   90.00
_cell.angle_gamma   90.00
#
_symmetry.space_group_name_H-M   'P 1'
#
loop_
_entity.id
_entity.type
_entity.pdbx_description
1 polymer ?
#
loop_
_entity_poly.entity_id
_entity_poly.type
_entity_poly.pdbx_seq_one_letter_code
_entity_poly.pdbx_strand_id
1 'polypeptide(L)'
;MISVAEAAEILGRSKSTIYAALNVSPPRLHYHDVRRRLLLREGLETRFARSTRPRIDKPQAQASQAKSKTTIDFEKQWEIIAETANKTLDCGAWSAPPWSGQQWAVLAGTIQVGMEDLIGETEEAHTS
;
A
#
# COMPACT_ATOMS: atom_id res chain seq x y z
N MET A 1 27.54 10.39 14.16
CA MET A 1 26.56 10.02 13.10
C MET A 1 25.75 8.84 13.59
N ILE A 2 24.54 8.63 13.08
CA ILE A 2 23.61 7.59 13.54
C ILE A 2 23.01 6.82 12.36
N SER A 3 22.59 5.59 12.59
CA SER A 3 21.87 4.77 11.63
C SER A 3 20.40 5.21 11.48
N VAL A 4 19.72 4.67 10.46
CA VAL A 4 18.27 4.84 10.27
C VAL A 4 17.46 4.30 11.45
N ALA A 5 17.94 3.22 12.09
CA ALA A 5 17.27 2.62 13.24
C ALA A 5 17.32 3.56 14.45
N GLU A 6 18.50 4.08 14.79
CA GLU A 6 18.67 5.05 15.86
C GLU A 6 17.92 6.35 15.58
N ALA A 7 17.90 6.81 14.32
CA ALA A 7 17.11 7.97 13.92
C ALA A 7 15.60 7.76 14.12
N ALA A 8 15.10 6.55 13.85
CA ALA A 8 13.70 6.20 14.04
C ALA A 8 13.32 6.21 15.53
N GLU A 9 14.20 5.70 16.39
CA GLU A 9 14.03 5.72 17.84
C GLU A 9 14.04 7.15 18.40
N ILE A 10 15.01 7.98 18.00
CA ILE A 10 15.10 9.38 18.43
C ILE A 10 13.86 10.18 18.02
N LEU A 11 13.33 9.94 16.81
CA LEU A 11 12.16 10.65 16.29
C LEU A 11 10.82 10.04 16.74
N GLY A 12 10.83 8.89 17.44
CA GLY A 12 9.61 8.16 17.82
C GLY A 12 8.76 7.73 16.61
N ARG A 13 9.40 7.37 15.49
CA ARG A 13 8.74 6.99 14.23
C ARG A 13 9.20 5.62 13.75
N SER A 14 8.49 5.07 12.78
CA SER A 14 8.92 3.83 12.11
C SER A 14 10.11 4.07 11.18
N LYS A 15 10.96 3.04 11.01
CA LYS A 15 12.06 3.07 10.02
C LYS A 15 11.56 3.37 8.60
N SER A 16 10.37 2.90 8.24
CA SER A 16 9.73 3.19 6.95
C SER A 16 9.44 4.68 6.76
N THR A 17 9.05 5.39 7.82
CA THR A 17 8.85 6.84 7.79
C THR A 17 10.16 7.59 7.50
N ILE A 18 11.27 7.10 8.06
CA ILE A 18 12.60 7.66 7.82
C ILE A 18 13.04 7.43 6.36
N TYR A 19 12.84 6.23 5.82
CA TYR A 19 13.10 5.96 4.40
C TYR A 19 12.22 6.79 3.46
N ALA A 20 10.95 6.99 3.79
CA ALA A 20 10.07 7.87 3.03
C ALA A 20 10.58 9.32 3.03
N ALA A 21 11.08 9.81 4.17
CA ALA A 21 11.67 11.13 4.28
C ALA A 21 12.99 11.29 3.50
N LEU A 22 13.73 10.20 3.30
CA LEU A 22 14.95 10.16 2.47
C LEU A 22 14.65 10.09 0.97
N ASN A 23 13.57 9.41 0.57
CA ASN A 23 13.26 9.13 -0.83
C ASN A 23 12.22 10.07 -1.47
N VAL A 24 11.51 10.88 -0.68
CA VAL A 24 10.53 11.86 -1.21
C VAL A 24 11.25 13.00 -1.94
N SER A 25 10.61 13.60 -2.95
CA SER A 25 11.13 14.76 -3.67
C SER A 25 10.33 16.03 -3.32
N PRO A 26 10.96 17.09 -2.77
CA PRO A 26 12.38 17.17 -2.39
C PRO A 26 12.69 16.37 -1.11
N PRO A 27 13.90 15.78 -0.99
CA PRO A 27 14.31 14.97 0.15
C PRO A 27 14.33 15.78 1.45
N ARG A 28 13.72 15.20 2.49
CA ARG A 28 13.55 15.84 3.81
C ARG A 28 14.73 15.53 4.72
N LEU A 29 15.30 14.35 4.54
CA LEU A 29 16.52 13.90 5.19
C LEU A 29 17.54 13.54 4.12
N HIS A 30 18.81 13.63 4.49
CA HIS A 30 19.94 13.28 3.64
C HIS A 30 20.90 12.42 4.43
N TYR A 31 21.45 11.40 3.79
CA TYR A 31 22.62 10.72 4.33
C TYR A 31 23.78 11.68 4.36
N HIS A 32 24.42 11.77 5.52
CA HIS A 32 25.66 12.51 5.67
C HIS A 32 26.85 11.66 5.20
N ASP A 33 26.79 10.35 5.43
CA ASP A 33 27.67 9.37 4.80
C ASP A 33 26.83 8.38 3.98
N VAL A 34 26.86 8.54 2.65
CA VAL A 34 26.10 7.69 1.72
C VAL A 34 26.63 6.26 1.69
N ARG A 35 27.95 6.06 1.84
CA ARG A 35 28.57 4.73 1.78
C ARG A 35 28.13 3.88 2.97
N ARG A 36 28.07 4.49 4.15
CA ARG A 36 27.66 3.82 5.40
C ARG A 36 26.17 4.00 5.72
N ARG A 37 25.43 4.76 4.90
CA ARG A 37 24.01 5.11 5.10
C ARG A 37 23.76 5.71 6.49
N LEU A 38 24.61 6.66 6.89
CA LEU A 38 24.53 7.31 8.19
C LEU A 38 23.93 8.71 8.09
N LEU A 39 23.11 9.04 9.08
CA LEU A 39 22.43 10.32 9.26
C LEU A 39 23.20 11.17 10.28
N LEU A 40 23.12 12.49 10.12
CA LEU A 40 23.61 13.41 11.13
C LEU A 40 22.59 13.51 12.27
N ARG A 41 23.04 13.29 13.52
CA ARG A 41 22.18 13.39 14.72
C ARG A 41 21.81 14.85 15.01
N GLU A 42 22.77 15.75 14.88
CA GLU A 42 22.57 17.18 15.17
C GLU A 42 21.52 17.77 14.25
N GLY A 43 20.49 18.41 14.82
CA GLY A 43 19.39 19.01 14.05
C GLY A 43 18.51 18.01 13.29
N LEU A 44 18.57 16.72 13.61
CA LEU A 44 17.74 15.68 12.98
C LEU A 44 16.25 16.01 13.14
N GLU A 45 15.84 16.33 14.36
CA GLU A 45 14.46 16.72 14.69
C GLU A 45 14.07 17.98 13.94
N THR A 46 14.93 18.99 13.88
CA THR A 46 14.62 20.25 13.18
C THR A 46 14.46 20.05 11.68
N ARG A 47 15.32 19.25 11.04
CA ARG A 47 15.23 18.93 9.60
C ARG A 47 13.99 18.10 9.29
N PHE A 48 13.69 17.13 10.15
CA PHE A 48 12.49 16.31 10.01
C PHE A 48 11.22 17.14 10.22
N ALA A 49 11.17 17.93 11.30
CA ALA A 49 10.05 18.78 11.70
C ALA A 49 9.78 19.94 10.72
N ARG A 50 10.82 20.58 10.16
CA ARG A 50 10.63 21.62 9.11
C ARG A 50 9.87 21.08 7.91
N SER A 51 9.99 19.78 7.63
CA SER A 51 9.45 19.16 6.44
C SER A 51 8.16 18.36 6.69
N THR A 52 7.92 17.94 7.93
CA THR A 52 6.59 17.58 8.40
C THR A 52 5.89 18.85 8.84
N ARG A 53 5.21 19.55 7.92
CA ARG A 53 4.18 20.52 8.33
C ARG A 53 3.33 19.84 9.43
N PRO A 54 2.90 20.56 10.48
CA PRO A 54 1.92 20.01 11.39
C PRO A 54 0.77 19.55 10.52
N ARG A 55 0.52 18.23 10.48
CA ARG A 55 -0.77 17.75 10.04
C ARG A 55 -1.67 18.30 11.12
N ILE A 56 -2.31 19.44 10.84
CA ILE A 56 -3.43 19.90 11.63
C ILE A 56 -4.37 18.71 11.56
N ASP A 57 -4.37 17.92 12.62
CA ASP A 57 -5.46 17.06 13.00
C ASP A 57 -6.65 18.01 13.16
N LYS A 58 -7.26 18.38 12.04
CA LYS A 58 -8.69 18.20 12.00
C LYS A 58 -8.83 16.69 12.07
N PRO A 59 -9.39 16.12 13.15
CA PRO A 59 -10.13 14.91 12.95
C PRO A 59 -11.10 15.28 11.83
N GLN A 60 -10.81 14.83 10.61
CA GLN A 60 -11.88 14.61 9.68
C GLN A 60 -12.74 13.67 10.49
N ALA A 61 -13.85 14.20 11.03
CA ALA A 61 -14.90 13.38 11.57
C ALA A 61 -15.07 12.34 10.47
N GLN A 62 -14.54 11.14 10.73
CA GLN A 62 -14.93 9.98 9.98
C GLN A 62 -16.41 10.02 10.25
N ALA A 63 -17.16 10.52 9.27
CA ALA A 63 -18.57 10.27 9.21
C ALA A 63 -18.63 8.80 9.53
N SER A 64 -19.25 8.49 10.66
CA SER A 64 -19.63 7.15 11.04
C SER A 64 -20.58 6.67 9.95
N GLN A 65 -20.07 6.46 8.74
CA GLN A 65 -20.51 5.34 7.95
C GLN A 65 -20.14 4.18 8.86
N ALA A 66 -21.17 3.73 9.57
CA ALA A 66 -21.23 2.39 10.08
C ALA A 66 -20.66 1.52 8.96
N LYS A 67 -19.38 1.19 9.07
CA LYS A 67 -18.82 0.05 8.40
C LYS A 67 -19.59 -1.07 9.05
N SER A 68 -20.69 -1.42 8.40
CA SER A 68 -21.30 -2.73 8.53
C SER A 68 -20.12 -3.67 8.64
N LYS A 69 -20.05 -4.30 9.81
CA LYS A 69 -19.07 -5.30 10.16
C LYS A 69 -19.41 -6.53 9.31
N THR A 70 -19.34 -6.39 7.99
CA THR A 70 -19.16 -7.51 7.10
C THR A 70 -17.69 -7.81 7.26
N THR A 71 -17.39 -8.81 8.07
CA THR A 71 -16.11 -9.49 8.04
C THR A 71 -15.97 -9.98 6.60
N ILE A 72 -15.44 -9.13 5.73
CA ILE A 72 -15.17 -9.49 4.36
C ILE A 72 -14.07 -10.52 4.47
N ASP A 73 -14.46 -11.77 4.29
CA ASP A 73 -13.57 -12.91 4.26
C ASP A 73 -12.77 -12.82 2.96
N PHE A 74 -11.65 -12.11 3.03
CA PHE A 74 -10.75 -11.90 1.89
C PHE A 74 -10.36 -13.23 1.24
N GLU A 75 -10.33 -14.32 2.02
CA GLU A 75 -10.04 -15.66 1.52
C GLU A 75 -11.13 -16.13 0.53
N LYS A 76 -12.41 -15.96 0.88
CA LYS A 76 -13.54 -16.24 -0.03
C LYS A 76 -13.57 -15.35 -1.26
N GLN A 77 -13.25 -14.07 -1.11
CA GLN A 77 -13.17 -13.17 -2.27
C GLN A 77 -12.07 -13.62 -3.24
N TRP A 78 -10.92 -14.02 -2.70
CA TRP A 78 -9.83 -14.56 -3.51
C TRP A 78 -10.15 -15.91 -4.12
N GLU A 79 -10.92 -16.77 -3.47
CA GLU A 79 -11.40 -18.03 -4.04
C GLU A 79 -12.25 -17.80 -5.29
N ILE A 80 -13.23 -16.88 -5.23
CA ILE A 80 -14.10 -16.56 -6.38
C ILE A 80 -13.30 -15.95 -7.52
N ILE A 81 -12.42 -14.97 -7.22
CA ILE A 81 -11.56 -14.35 -8.23
C ILE A 81 -10.61 -15.38 -8.86
N ALA A 82 -10.05 -16.30 -8.05
CA ALA A 82 -9.17 -17.36 -8.55
C ALA A 82 -9.93 -18.36 -9.42
N GLU A 83 -11.17 -18.72 -9.08
CA GLU A 83 -12.00 -19.58 -9.91
C GLU A 83 -12.31 -18.94 -11.27
N THR A 84 -12.71 -17.68 -11.29
CA THR A 84 -12.95 -16.92 -12.53
C THR A 84 -11.67 -16.79 -13.34
N ALA A 85 -10.53 -16.54 -12.70
CA ALA A 85 -9.23 -16.51 -13.36
C ALA A 85 -8.86 -17.87 -13.98
N ASN A 86 -9.07 -18.97 -13.29
CA ASN A 86 -8.77 -20.32 -13.81
C ASN A 86 -9.67 -20.71 -14.99
N LYS A 87 -10.90 -20.18 -15.08
CA LYS A 87 -11.80 -20.44 -16.21
C LYS A 87 -11.50 -19.57 -17.43
N THR A 88 -10.96 -18.37 -17.21
CA THR A 88 -10.78 -17.35 -18.26
C THR A 88 -9.34 -17.24 -18.77
N LEU A 89 -8.37 -17.53 -17.91
CA LEU A 89 -6.95 -17.46 -18.24
C LEU A 89 -6.46 -18.83 -18.71
N ASP A 90 -6.08 -18.90 -19.98
CA ASP A 90 -5.26 -20.00 -20.47
C ASP A 90 -3.81 -19.81 -20.01
N CYS A 91 -3.51 -20.26 -18.79
CA CYS A 91 -2.18 -20.20 -18.21
C CYS A 91 -1.10 -20.93 -19.05
N GLY A 92 -1.49 -21.83 -19.95
CA GLY A 92 -0.57 -22.50 -20.88
C GLY A 92 -0.09 -21.59 -22.02
N ALA A 93 -0.87 -20.57 -22.37
CA ALA A 93 -0.52 -19.54 -23.34
C ALA A 93 0.29 -18.38 -22.74
N TRP A 94 0.45 -18.35 -21.41
CA TRP A 94 1.14 -17.28 -20.69
C TRP A 94 2.60 -17.67 -20.47
N SER A 95 3.51 -16.95 -21.12
CA SER A 95 4.95 -17.11 -20.92
C SER A 95 5.37 -16.67 -19.51
N ALA A 96 6.48 -17.22 -19.02
CA ALA A 96 7.13 -16.72 -17.80
C ALA A 96 7.40 -15.20 -17.93
N PRO A 97 7.27 -14.44 -16.82
CA PRO A 97 7.47 -13.00 -16.84
C PRO A 97 8.88 -12.61 -17.32
N PRO A 98 9.06 -11.39 -17.89
CA PRO A 98 8.13 -10.26 -17.85
C PRO A 98 6.97 -10.38 -18.84
N TRP A 99 5.75 -10.10 -18.34
CA TRP A 99 4.54 -10.11 -19.14
C TRP A 99 4.40 -8.83 -19.98
N SER A 100 3.82 -8.98 -21.18
CA SER A 100 3.50 -7.87 -22.06
C SER A 100 2.38 -7.00 -21.48
N GLY A 101 2.27 -5.74 -21.94
CA GLY A 101 1.17 -4.87 -21.52
C GLY A 101 -0.22 -5.44 -21.84
N GLN A 102 -0.34 -6.24 -22.90
CA GLN A 102 -1.58 -6.95 -23.23
C GLN A 102 -1.92 -8.04 -22.21
N GLN A 103 -0.92 -8.81 -21.76
CA GLN A 103 -1.12 -9.83 -20.72
C GLN A 103 -1.56 -9.19 -19.39
N TRP A 104 -0.98 -8.03 -19.03
CA TRP A 104 -1.43 -7.25 -17.88
C TRP A 104 -2.87 -6.74 -18.02
N ALA A 105 -3.26 -6.28 -19.22
CA ALA A 105 -4.62 -5.82 -19.48
C ALA A 105 -5.65 -6.97 -19.36
N VAL A 106 -5.30 -8.17 -19.84
CA VAL A 106 -6.15 -9.37 -19.69
C VAL A 106 -6.31 -9.74 -18.21
N LEU A 107 -5.22 -9.77 -17.43
CA LEU A 107 -5.30 -10.04 -15.99
C LEU A 107 -6.20 -9.04 -15.26
N ALA A 108 -6.02 -7.75 -15.55
CA ALA A 108 -6.80 -6.69 -14.92
C ALA A 108 -8.30 -6.80 -15.25
N GLY A 109 -8.63 -7.12 -16.51
CA GLY A 109 -10.01 -7.37 -16.93
C GLY A 109 -10.63 -8.58 -16.22
N THR A 110 -9.90 -9.69 -16.11
CA THR A 110 -10.36 -10.88 -15.40
C THR A 110 -10.63 -10.62 -13.92
N ILE A 111 -9.76 -9.86 -13.25
CA ILE A 111 -9.95 -9.46 -11.85
C ILE A 111 -11.20 -8.59 -11.72
N GLN A 112 -11.42 -7.65 -12.65
CA GLN A 112 -12.59 -6.79 -12.63
C GLN A 112 -13.89 -7.59 -12.79
N VAL A 113 -13.95 -8.55 -13.72
CA VAL A 113 -15.11 -9.43 -13.90
C VAL A 113 -15.39 -10.25 -12.64
N GLY A 114 -14.35 -10.84 -12.01
CA GLY A 114 -14.53 -11.58 -10.76
C GLY A 114 -15.00 -10.71 -9.58
N MET A 115 -14.63 -9.42 -9.57
CA MET A 115 -15.15 -8.47 -8.58
C MET A 115 -16.62 -8.09 -8.84
N GLU A 116 -17.04 -8.00 -10.10
CA GLU A 116 -18.43 -7.74 -10.48
C GLU A 116 -19.33 -8.95 -10.14
N ASP A 117 -18.88 -10.18 -10.39
CA ASP A 117 -19.59 -11.41 -10.00
C ASP A 117 -19.78 -11.50 -8.48
N LEU A 118 -18.74 -11.17 -7.72
CA LEU A 118 -18.78 -11.15 -6.26
C LEU A 118 -19.82 -10.14 -5.73
N ILE A 119 -19.92 -8.96 -6.35
CA ILE A 119 -20.90 -7.94 -5.98
C ILE A 119 -22.33 -8.44 -6.27
N GLY A 120 -22.54 -9.09 -7.43
CA GLY A 120 -23.83 -9.71 -7.78
C GLY A 120 -24.27 -10.78 -6.78
N GLU A 121 -23.37 -11.69 -6.37
CA GLU A 121 -23.67 -12.71 -5.36
C GLU A 121 -23.97 -12.13 -3.97
N THR A 122 -23.37 -10.98 -3.63
CA THR A 122 -23.65 -10.32 -2.34
C THR A 122 -25.02 -9.64 -2.31
N GLU A 123 -25.52 -9.17 -3.46
CA GLU A 123 -26.83 -8.54 -3.58
C GLU A 123 -27.97 -9.57 -3.58
N GLU A 124 -27.82 -10.72 -4.25
CA GLU A 124 -28.87 -11.76 -4.25
C GLU A 124 -29.09 -12.39 -2.87
N ALA A 125 -28.04 -12.50 -2.04
CA ALA A 125 -28.12 -13.02 -0.68
C ALA A 125 -28.87 -12.09 0.31
N HIS A 126 -29.20 -10.85 -0.06
CA HIS A 126 -29.94 -9.90 0.78
C HIS A 126 -31.43 -9.76 0.41
N THR A 127 -31.89 -10.41 -0.66
CA THR A 127 -33.27 -10.33 -1.17
C THR A 127 -34.06 -11.64 -1.09
N SER A 128 -33.50 -12.70 -0.52
CA SER A 128 -34.21 -13.98 -0.25
C SER A 128 -34.64 -14.12 1.21
#